data_AF-A0A7S3YRG7-F1
#
_entry.id   AF-A0A7S3YRG7-F1
#
_cell.length_a   1.000
_cell.length_b   1.000
_cell.length_c   1.000
_cell.angle_alpha   90.00
_cell.angle_beta   90.00
_cell.angle_gamma   90.00
#
_symmetry.space_group_name_H-M   'P 1'
#
loop_
_entity.id
_entity.type
_entity.pdbx_description
1 polymer ?
#
loop_
_entity_poly.entity_id
_entity_poly.type
_entity_poly.pdbx_seq_one_letter_code
_entity_poly.pdbx_strand_id
1 'polypeptide(L)'
;MAYYVLVGGEAHQTQGVAPEKRELMHTSLTYVASAYAKLRKAGVPRNRIITIVQLKDYIRCHKEGAYPRTMYEKECALLLEEGGADYDFEDVNPLTVWNVVLGIKTKKTPKVVPKEKGLVKSLTLAIYSHGDSHPTKKIEKKKDPTPDVKTSNVNGGPPNKPHLEPLKHEWYFHMPYHSDKEASANTLAFVATEAAKNPLCYVYATQLRNMFASLFKNDPERPVVCLLNYCRSGGGIEFLRRPYARKMLDADSWPLYLMSSCQANHDALVGGLWDAFFNSLSKRIPNLKKGDSKKGEKLGDLYFEAKRDYHITNKYELKDLVKTLAFPSAYSTHNANKVAVIFDTDLHRSVAAAADGSPDYDKVRQIQEDYRNRKRFRGEKVVFWHPQDWNGKEIDLVDAVKAARKLSAIPEALWGSKHVPELSLQGLYHESSKQQ
;
A
#
# COMPACT_ATOMS: atom_id res chain seq x y z
N MET A 1 -19.15 2.44 -18.00
CA MET A 1 -18.51 3.54 -17.25
C MET A 1 -17.55 2.97 -16.22
N ALA A 2 -16.47 3.68 -15.87
CA ALA A 2 -15.57 3.28 -14.79
C ALA A 2 -16.11 3.65 -13.40
N TYR A 3 -15.94 2.77 -12.41
CA TYR A 3 -16.32 2.98 -11.01
C TYR A 3 -15.10 2.91 -10.09
N TYR A 4 -15.13 3.71 -9.03
CA TYR A 4 -14.05 3.80 -8.03
C TYR A 4 -14.64 3.58 -6.64
N VAL A 5 -14.06 2.65 -5.89
CA VAL A 5 -14.39 2.37 -4.48
C VAL A 5 -13.15 2.70 -3.66
N LEU A 6 -13.23 3.73 -2.82
CA LEU A 6 -12.15 4.20 -1.96
C LEU A 6 -12.48 3.85 -0.51
N VAL A 7 -11.61 3.08 0.15
CA VAL A 7 -11.83 2.54 1.50
C VAL A 7 -10.74 3.06 2.43
N GLY A 8 -11.15 3.59 3.58
CA GLY A 8 -10.28 3.94 4.70
C GLY A 8 -10.69 3.13 5.94
N GLY A 9 -9.79 2.27 6.44
CA GLY A 9 -10.09 1.28 7.48
C GLY A 9 -9.68 1.66 8.90
N GLU A 10 -9.46 2.95 9.15
CA GLU A 10 -9.10 3.50 10.46
C GLU A 10 -10.18 4.45 10.97
N ALA A 11 -10.35 4.50 12.30
CA ALA A 11 -11.22 5.46 12.98
C ALA A 11 -10.44 6.27 14.00
N HIS A 12 -11.02 7.40 14.41
CA HIS A 12 -10.46 8.19 15.49
C HIS A 12 -10.35 7.37 16.77
N GLN A 13 -11.29 6.48 17.09
CA GLN A 13 -11.28 5.79 18.39
C GLN A 13 -10.30 4.61 18.47
N THR A 14 -9.85 4.05 17.33
CA THR A 14 -9.21 2.72 17.30
C THR A 14 -7.68 2.74 17.21
N GLN A 15 -7.04 3.91 17.10
CA GLN A 15 -5.58 4.01 16.86
C GLN A 15 -4.70 3.90 18.12
N GLY A 16 -5.20 3.44 19.28
CA GLY A 16 -4.39 3.05 20.45
C GLY A 16 -3.54 4.15 21.13
N VAL A 17 -3.50 5.37 20.58
CA VAL A 17 -2.77 6.52 21.09
C VAL A 17 -3.71 7.72 21.20
N ALA A 18 -3.48 8.59 22.17
CA ALA A 18 -4.25 9.81 22.38
C ALA A 18 -4.26 10.68 21.10
N PRO A 19 -5.41 11.27 20.71
CA PRO A 19 -5.57 11.93 19.41
C PRO A 19 -4.56 13.03 19.09
N GLU A 20 -4.13 13.78 20.10
CA GLU A 20 -3.17 14.87 20.00
C GLU A 20 -1.73 14.42 19.72
N LYS A 21 -1.42 13.13 19.93
CA LYS A 21 -0.10 12.54 19.66
C LYS A 21 -0.02 11.86 18.30
N ARG A 22 -1.09 11.94 17.49
CA ARG A 22 -1.15 11.25 16.21
C ARG A 22 -0.54 12.09 15.11
N GLU A 23 0.32 11.47 14.35
CA GLU A 23 0.79 12.04 13.10
C GLU A 23 -0.32 11.92 12.05
N LEU A 24 -0.79 13.06 11.53
CA LEU A 24 -1.81 13.15 10.48
C LEU A 24 -1.57 12.21 9.29
N MET A 25 -0.30 11.96 8.97
CA MET A 25 0.12 11.10 7.86
C MET A 25 -0.17 9.60 8.06
N HIS A 26 -0.54 9.21 9.29
CA HIS A 26 -0.94 7.84 9.64
C HIS A 26 -2.47 7.68 9.68
N THR A 27 -3.22 8.51 8.94
CA THR A 27 -4.68 8.34 8.81
C THR A 27 -5.10 8.03 7.38
N SER A 28 -5.79 6.91 7.19
CA SER A 28 -6.38 6.52 5.90
C SER A 28 -7.30 7.59 5.29
N LEU A 29 -7.91 8.44 6.12
CA LEU A 29 -8.83 9.51 5.70
C LEU A 29 -8.21 10.48 4.69
N THR A 30 -7.03 11.02 4.99
CA THR A 30 -6.40 12.04 4.13
C THR A 30 -6.02 11.48 2.76
N TYR A 31 -5.60 10.21 2.72
CA TYR A 31 -5.31 9.53 1.45
C TYR A 31 -6.56 9.23 0.62
N VAL A 32 -7.68 8.86 1.26
CA VAL A 32 -8.97 8.69 0.58
C VAL A 32 -9.44 10.03 0.01
N ALA A 33 -9.34 11.11 0.78
CA ALA A 33 -9.70 12.46 0.34
C ALA A 33 -8.82 12.95 -0.82
N SER A 34 -7.52 12.73 -0.76
CA SER A 34 -6.57 13.04 -1.84
C SER A 34 -6.91 12.28 -3.13
N ALA A 35 -7.14 10.96 -3.05
CA ALA A 35 -7.54 10.14 -4.19
C ALA A 35 -8.86 10.62 -4.79
N TYR A 36 -9.85 10.91 -3.94
CA TYR A 36 -11.13 11.47 -4.34
C TYR A 36 -10.96 12.80 -5.09
N ALA A 37 -10.20 13.73 -4.54
CA ALA A 37 -9.97 15.05 -5.15
C ALA A 37 -9.28 14.95 -6.52
N LYS A 38 -8.32 14.03 -6.67
CA LYS A 38 -7.65 13.76 -7.95
C LYS A 38 -8.58 13.18 -8.99
N LEU A 39 -9.45 12.25 -8.61
CA LEU A 39 -10.48 11.70 -9.49
C LEU A 39 -11.50 12.76 -9.91
N ARG A 40 -11.96 13.59 -8.97
CA ARG A 40 -12.88 14.70 -9.26
C ARG A 40 -12.24 15.74 -10.19
N LYS A 41 -10.99 16.14 -9.94
CA LYS A 41 -10.20 17.03 -10.81
C LYS A 41 -9.99 16.45 -12.21
N ALA A 42 -9.82 15.13 -12.31
CA ALA A 42 -9.77 14.41 -13.59
C ALA A 42 -11.14 14.32 -14.29
N GLY A 43 -12.20 14.83 -13.68
CA GLY A 43 -13.55 14.85 -14.22
C GLY A 43 -14.28 13.51 -14.10
N VAL A 44 -13.93 12.67 -13.13
CA VAL A 44 -14.74 11.50 -12.76
C VAL A 44 -15.95 11.98 -11.96
N PRO A 45 -17.19 11.70 -12.38
CA PRO A 45 -18.39 12.15 -11.66
C PRO A 45 -18.51 11.56 -10.25
N ARG A 46 -19.04 12.35 -9.29
CA ARG A 46 -19.25 11.94 -7.89
C ARG A 46 -20.02 10.63 -7.74
N ASN A 47 -21.06 10.42 -8.56
CA ASN A 47 -21.89 9.21 -8.50
C ASN A 47 -21.15 7.93 -8.93
N ARG A 48 -19.95 8.03 -9.52
CA ARG A 48 -19.08 6.91 -9.88
C ARG A 48 -17.95 6.66 -8.88
N ILE A 49 -17.87 7.48 -7.82
CA ILE A 49 -16.92 7.32 -6.72
C ILE A 49 -17.73 6.96 -5.47
N ILE A 50 -17.39 5.85 -4.85
CA ILE A 50 -17.98 5.38 -3.59
C ILE A 50 -16.89 5.44 -2.52
N THR A 51 -17.12 6.17 -1.43
CA THR A 51 -16.15 6.32 -0.34
C THR A 51 -16.66 5.64 0.93
N ILE A 52 -15.85 4.75 1.50
CA ILE A 52 -16.11 4.06 2.76
C ILE A 52 -15.03 4.51 3.75
N VAL A 53 -15.29 5.57 4.52
CA VAL A 53 -14.25 6.23 5.34
C VAL A 53 -14.85 7.06 6.48
N GLN A 54 -14.12 7.16 7.59
CA GLN A 54 -14.51 7.82 8.85
C GLN A 54 -14.49 9.36 8.84
N LEU A 55 -15.03 10.00 7.80
CA LEU A 55 -14.88 11.46 7.62
C LEU A 55 -15.45 12.27 8.80
N LYS A 56 -16.71 12.04 9.15
CA LYS A 56 -17.40 12.79 10.22
C LYS A 56 -16.92 12.38 11.60
N ASP A 57 -16.50 11.13 11.80
CA ASP A 57 -15.88 10.68 13.05
C ASP A 57 -14.62 11.50 13.35
N TYR A 58 -13.67 11.58 12.41
CA TYR A 58 -12.46 12.38 12.58
C TYR A 58 -12.75 13.87 12.81
N ILE A 59 -13.72 14.46 12.11
CA ILE A 59 -14.03 15.90 12.28
C ILE A 59 -14.73 16.18 13.61
N ARG A 60 -15.69 15.36 14.01
CA ARG A 60 -16.51 15.61 15.21
C ARG A 60 -15.78 15.31 16.52
N CYS A 61 -14.78 14.42 16.50
CA CYS A 61 -14.00 14.11 17.68
C CYS A 61 -13.06 15.23 18.14
N HIS A 62 -12.90 16.30 17.35
CA HIS A 62 -12.03 17.42 17.66
C HIS A 62 -12.81 18.73 17.87
N LYS A 63 -12.34 19.55 18.82
CA LYS A 63 -12.86 20.90 19.04
C LYS A 63 -12.71 21.73 17.76
N GLU A 64 -13.68 22.58 17.49
CA GLU A 64 -13.65 23.51 16.36
C GLU A 64 -12.41 24.41 16.43
N GLY A 65 -11.76 24.64 15.28
CA GLY A 65 -10.53 25.43 15.20
C GLY A 65 -9.28 24.75 15.78
N ALA A 66 -9.39 23.58 16.42
CA ALA A 66 -8.24 22.88 16.99
C ALA A 66 -7.48 22.07 15.94
N TYR A 67 -6.16 21.99 16.08
CA TYR A 67 -5.38 20.93 15.42
C TYR A 67 -5.72 19.58 16.07
N PRO A 68 -5.88 18.48 15.31
CA PRO A 68 -5.70 18.34 13.86
C PRO A 68 -6.95 18.58 12.99
N ARG A 69 -8.09 19.02 13.56
CA ARG A 69 -9.37 19.21 12.83
C ARG A 69 -9.24 20.11 11.60
N THR A 70 -8.61 21.27 11.76
CA THR A 70 -8.45 22.25 10.67
C THR A 70 -7.69 21.67 9.48
N MET A 71 -6.77 20.73 9.72
CA MET A 71 -6.06 20.01 8.67
C MET A 71 -6.98 18.99 7.98
N TYR A 72 -7.77 18.22 8.73
CA TYR A 72 -8.75 17.32 8.12
C TYR A 72 -9.79 18.08 7.29
N GLU A 73 -10.31 19.19 7.79
CA GLU A 73 -11.26 20.05 7.07
C GLU A 73 -10.63 20.57 5.77
N LYS A 74 -9.36 20.99 5.79
CA LYS A 74 -8.63 21.43 4.60
C LYS A 74 -8.40 20.29 3.60
N GLU A 75 -7.83 19.17 4.04
CA GLU A 75 -7.49 18.05 3.16
C GLU A 75 -8.75 17.34 2.61
N CYS A 76 -9.86 17.36 3.35
CA CYS A 76 -11.14 16.75 2.96
C CYS A 76 -12.14 17.75 2.39
N ALA A 77 -11.75 18.99 2.12
CA ALA A 77 -12.65 20.10 1.79
C ALA A 77 -13.63 19.73 0.65
N LEU A 78 -13.11 19.21 -0.47
CA LEU A 78 -13.96 18.85 -1.61
C LEU A 78 -14.91 17.69 -1.32
N LEU A 79 -14.47 16.69 -0.53
CA LEU A 79 -15.32 15.58 -0.14
C LEU A 79 -16.45 16.07 0.77
N LEU A 80 -16.16 17.00 1.69
CA LEU A 80 -17.14 17.63 2.57
C LEU A 80 -18.15 18.49 1.79
N GLU A 81 -17.66 19.31 0.86
CA GLU A 81 -18.48 20.16 -0.01
C GLU A 81 -19.47 19.34 -0.84
N GLU A 82 -19.05 18.17 -1.34
CA GLU A 82 -19.87 17.26 -2.14
C GLU A 82 -20.69 16.26 -1.31
N GLY A 83 -20.98 16.58 -0.05
CA GLY A 83 -21.92 15.84 0.81
C GLY A 83 -21.27 14.84 1.78
N GLY A 84 -19.95 14.73 1.79
CA GLY A 84 -19.18 13.85 2.67
C GLY A 84 -19.04 12.42 2.14
N ALA A 85 -18.60 11.52 3.04
CA ALA A 85 -18.42 10.11 2.73
C ALA A 85 -19.78 9.41 2.51
N ASP A 86 -19.84 8.47 1.57
CA ASP A 86 -21.03 7.63 1.34
C ASP A 86 -21.32 6.68 2.51
N TYR A 87 -20.26 6.21 3.18
CA TYR A 87 -20.32 5.37 4.36
C TYR A 87 -19.34 5.89 5.41
N ASP A 88 -19.82 6.05 6.64
CA ASP A 88 -19.14 6.69 7.77
C ASP A 88 -19.53 5.98 9.08
N PHE A 89 -18.87 6.26 10.20
CA PHE A 89 -19.14 5.59 11.49
C PHE A 89 -19.29 4.06 11.37
N GLU A 90 -20.34 3.47 11.95
CA GLU A 90 -20.57 2.04 11.99
C GLU A 90 -20.71 1.40 10.60
N ASP A 91 -21.01 2.18 9.56
CA ASP A 91 -21.11 1.68 8.19
C ASP A 91 -19.73 1.40 7.56
N VAL A 92 -18.63 1.84 8.16
CA VAL A 92 -17.27 1.49 7.73
C VAL A 92 -16.87 0.16 8.38
N ASN A 93 -17.42 -0.91 7.82
CA ASN A 93 -17.22 -2.28 8.28
C ASN A 93 -16.98 -3.25 7.10
N PRO A 94 -16.50 -4.47 7.34
CA PRO A 94 -16.24 -5.46 6.29
C PRO A 94 -17.43 -5.77 5.38
N LEU A 95 -18.64 -5.90 5.92
CA LEU A 95 -19.85 -6.22 5.15
C LEU A 95 -20.24 -5.09 4.19
N THR A 96 -20.04 -3.83 4.55
CA THR A 96 -20.24 -2.71 3.62
C THR A 96 -19.31 -2.80 2.43
N VAL A 97 -18.01 -3.10 2.63
CA VAL A 97 -17.06 -3.29 1.53
C VAL A 97 -17.54 -4.42 0.60
N TRP A 98 -17.91 -5.56 1.18
CA TRP A 98 -18.45 -6.70 0.44
C TRP A 98 -19.67 -6.33 -0.42
N ASN A 99 -20.66 -5.68 0.21
CA ASN A 99 -21.91 -5.29 -0.45
C ASN A 99 -21.68 -4.26 -1.56
N VAL A 100 -20.86 -3.24 -1.29
CA VAL A 100 -20.53 -2.19 -2.27
C VAL A 100 -19.84 -2.77 -3.48
N VAL A 101 -18.81 -3.60 -3.29
CA VAL A 101 -18.04 -4.19 -4.39
C VAL A 101 -18.90 -5.13 -5.23
N LEU A 102 -19.74 -5.96 -4.60
CA LEU A 102 -20.58 -6.94 -5.30
C LEU A 102 -21.92 -6.40 -5.82
N GLY A 103 -22.23 -5.13 -5.58
CA GLY A 103 -23.48 -4.52 -6.04
C GLY A 103 -24.72 -4.97 -5.26
N ILE A 104 -24.56 -5.34 -3.99
CA ILE A 104 -25.65 -5.82 -3.12
C ILE A 104 -26.24 -4.63 -2.37
N LYS A 105 -27.36 -4.10 -2.88
CA LYS A 105 -28.08 -3.01 -2.20
C LYS A 105 -28.82 -3.54 -0.98
N THR A 106 -28.68 -2.83 0.13
CA THR A 106 -29.49 -3.05 1.35
C THR A 106 -29.93 -1.68 1.90
N LYS A 107 -30.80 -1.68 2.92
CA LYS A 107 -31.17 -0.43 3.60
C LYS A 107 -29.94 0.29 4.21
N LYS A 108 -28.97 -0.46 4.73
CA LYS A 108 -27.71 0.06 5.27
C LYS A 108 -26.65 0.33 4.19
N THR A 109 -26.76 -0.33 3.04
CA THR A 109 -25.81 -0.20 1.93
C THR A 109 -26.52 0.21 0.63
N PRO A 110 -27.03 1.47 0.53
CA PRO A 110 -27.84 1.88 -0.62
C PRO A 110 -27.03 2.18 -1.89
N LYS A 111 -25.79 2.68 -1.75
CA LYS A 111 -24.92 3.09 -2.86
C LYS A 111 -23.82 2.07 -3.12
N VAL A 112 -24.01 1.27 -4.16
CA VAL A 112 -23.11 0.17 -4.52
C VAL A 112 -22.64 0.28 -5.97
N VAL A 113 -21.61 -0.48 -6.33
CA VAL A 113 -21.21 -0.65 -7.73
C VAL A 113 -22.36 -1.35 -8.48
N PRO A 114 -22.83 -0.85 -9.63
CA PRO A 114 -23.89 -1.51 -10.38
C PRO A 114 -23.51 -2.95 -10.76
N LYS A 115 -24.47 -3.87 -10.64
CA LYS A 115 -24.27 -5.31 -10.85
C LYS A 115 -24.52 -5.73 -12.30
N GLU A 116 -25.22 -4.90 -13.05
CA GLU A 116 -25.62 -5.15 -14.43
C GLU A 116 -24.39 -5.32 -15.34
N LYS A 117 -24.33 -6.47 -16.03
CA LYS A 117 -23.22 -6.80 -16.93
C LYS A 117 -23.04 -5.72 -18.00
N GLY A 118 -21.80 -5.31 -18.23
CA GLY A 118 -21.45 -4.33 -19.27
C GLY A 118 -21.75 -2.85 -18.93
N LEU A 119 -22.50 -2.57 -17.86
CA LEU A 119 -22.76 -1.20 -17.38
C LEU A 119 -21.49 -0.60 -16.76
N VAL A 120 -20.82 -1.38 -15.91
CA VAL A 120 -19.53 -1.05 -15.32
C VAL A 120 -18.43 -1.58 -16.24
N LYS A 121 -17.71 -0.66 -16.90
CA LYS A 121 -16.63 -1.00 -17.85
C LYS A 121 -15.32 -1.32 -17.16
N SER A 122 -15.12 -0.82 -15.95
CA SER A 122 -13.98 -1.14 -15.09
C SER A 122 -14.29 -0.76 -13.64
N LEU A 123 -13.66 -1.45 -12.70
CA LEU A 123 -13.77 -1.20 -11.28
C LEU A 123 -12.37 -0.96 -10.69
N THR A 124 -12.17 0.17 -10.02
CA THR A 124 -10.99 0.40 -9.17
C THR A 124 -11.40 0.30 -7.70
N LEU A 125 -10.76 -0.59 -6.95
CA LEU A 125 -10.89 -0.72 -5.49
C LEU A 125 -9.58 -0.30 -4.84
N ALA A 126 -9.60 0.72 -3.99
CA ALA A 126 -8.43 1.23 -3.28
C ALA A 126 -8.67 1.23 -1.76
N ILE A 127 -7.96 0.38 -1.03
CA ILE A 127 -8.03 0.15 0.44
C ILE A 127 -6.86 0.69 1.29
N TYR A 128 -6.98 1.86 1.91
CA TYR A 128 -6.01 2.35 2.89
C TYR A 128 -6.40 1.90 4.28
N SER A 129 -5.55 1.11 4.96
CA SER A 129 -5.82 0.69 6.34
C SER A 129 -4.56 0.21 7.04
N HIS A 130 -4.70 -0.19 8.30
CA HIS A 130 -3.81 -1.15 8.93
C HIS A 130 -4.13 -2.57 8.46
N GLY A 131 -3.17 -3.47 8.64
CA GLY A 131 -3.36 -4.87 8.32
C GLY A 131 -2.31 -5.74 8.97
N ASP A 132 -2.58 -7.03 8.96
CA ASP A 132 -1.70 -8.04 9.51
C ASP A 132 -2.12 -9.42 8.95
N SER A 133 -1.75 -10.48 9.64
CA SER A 133 -2.13 -11.85 9.37
C SER A 133 -2.43 -12.60 10.67
N HIS A 134 -3.39 -13.52 10.61
CA HIS A 134 -3.62 -14.51 11.67
C HIS A 134 -3.09 -15.88 11.24
N PRO A 135 -2.57 -16.70 12.17
CA PRO A 135 -2.30 -18.09 11.86
C PRO A 135 -3.63 -18.83 11.55
N THR A 136 -3.63 -19.72 10.57
CA THR A 136 -4.85 -20.43 10.13
C THR A 136 -5.35 -21.47 11.11
N LYS A 137 -4.49 -21.92 12.02
CA LYS A 137 -4.82 -22.78 13.16
C LYS A 137 -4.40 -22.08 14.43
N LYS A 138 -5.15 -22.26 15.53
CA LYS A 138 -4.64 -21.89 16.85
C LYS A 138 -3.34 -22.65 17.08
N ILE A 139 -2.26 -21.91 17.25
CA ILE A 139 -1.03 -22.50 17.76
C ILE A 139 -1.36 -22.91 19.19
N GLU A 140 -1.63 -24.20 19.40
CA GLU A 140 -1.64 -24.76 20.74
C GLU A 140 -0.32 -24.34 21.36
N LYS A 141 -0.39 -23.57 22.46
CA LYS A 141 0.80 -23.24 23.24
C LYS A 141 1.34 -24.55 23.81
N LYS A 142 2.05 -25.34 23.01
CA LYS A 142 3.01 -26.28 23.56
C LYS A 142 3.94 -25.44 24.41
N LYS A 143 4.13 -25.87 25.66
CA LYS A 143 5.20 -25.41 26.54
C LYS A 143 6.55 -25.86 25.96
N ASP A 144 6.82 -25.54 24.70
CA ASP A 144 8.17 -25.62 24.17
C ASP A 144 8.86 -24.31 24.53
N PRO A 145 10.14 -24.39 24.94
CA PRO A 145 10.88 -23.23 25.40
C PRO A 145 10.84 -22.21 24.27
N THR A 146 10.65 -20.94 24.65
CA THR A 146 10.90 -19.76 23.85
C THR A 146 11.79 -20.09 22.65
N PRO A 147 11.35 -19.90 21.39
CA PRO A 147 12.27 -20.02 20.28
C PRO A 147 13.43 -19.08 20.61
N ASP A 148 14.61 -19.65 20.78
CA ASP A 148 15.82 -18.87 20.97
C ASP A 148 15.93 -17.95 19.75
N VAL A 149 15.48 -16.70 19.92
CA VAL A 149 15.87 -15.55 19.09
C VAL A 149 17.33 -15.19 19.46
N LYS A 150 18.14 -16.22 19.63
CA LYS A 150 19.59 -16.28 19.73
C LYS A 150 20.13 -17.23 18.65
N THR A 151 19.44 -17.31 17.50
CA THR A 151 20.18 -17.57 16.26
C THR A 151 21.02 -16.34 16.01
N SER A 152 22.23 -16.44 16.52
CA SER A 152 23.37 -15.57 16.35
C SER A 152 23.48 -15.12 14.89
N ASN A 153 23.03 -13.89 14.62
CA ASN A 153 23.64 -13.10 13.56
C ASN A 153 25.06 -12.76 14.02
N VAL A 154 26.00 -13.68 13.78
CA VAL A 154 27.45 -13.46 13.93
C VAL A 154 27.93 -12.29 13.04
N ASN A 155 27.05 -11.74 12.19
CA ASN A 155 27.32 -10.59 11.32
C ASN A 155 26.44 -9.35 11.59
N GLY A 156 25.86 -9.19 12.79
CA GLY A 156 25.25 -7.91 13.22
C GLY A 156 24.02 -7.42 12.45
N GLY A 157 23.52 -8.18 11.46
CA GLY A 157 22.32 -7.81 10.72
C GLY A 157 21.05 -7.86 11.58
N PRO A 158 20.01 -7.07 11.26
CA PRO A 158 18.73 -7.19 11.95
C PRO A 158 18.13 -8.61 11.76
N PRO A 159 17.38 -9.12 12.75
CA PRO A 159 16.76 -10.44 12.66
C PRO A 159 15.85 -10.49 11.43
N ASN A 160 16.07 -11.49 10.57
CA ASN A 160 15.15 -11.76 9.48
C ASN A 160 13.78 -12.08 10.10
N LYS A 161 12.77 -11.24 9.84
CA LYS A 161 11.38 -11.56 10.20
C LYS A 161 11.05 -12.95 9.63
N PRO A 162 10.49 -13.88 10.42
CA PRO A 162 10.17 -15.22 9.93
C PRO A 162 9.25 -15.12 8.71
N HIS A 163 9.57 -15.89 7.68
CA HIS A 163 8.77 -15.96 6.47
C HIS A 163 7.36 -16.47 6.83
N LEU A 164 6.32 -15.68 6.50
CA LEU A 164 4.93 -16.01 6.80
C LEU A 164 4.38 -16.89 5.67
N GLU A 165 4.23 -18.19 5.95
CA GLU A 165 3.78 -19.15 4.93
C GLU A 165 2.30 -18.94 4.54
N PRO A 166 1.95 -18.86 3.24
CA PRO A 166 0.57 -18.61 2.78
C PRO A 166 -0.51 -19.62 3.11
N LEU A 167 -0.17 -20.85 3.47
CA LEU A 167 -1.16 -21.83 3.93
C LEU A 167 -1.35 -21.83 5.45
N LYS A 168 -0.41 -21.21 6.17
CA LYS A 168 -0.42 -21.14 7.63
C LYS A 168 -0.90 -19.78 8.13
N HIS A 169 -1.11 -18.81 7.24
CA HIS A 169 -1.52 -17.46 7.59
C HIS A 169 -2.66 -16.98 6.68
N GLU A 170 -3.59 -16.24 7.28
CA GLU A 170 -4.64 -15.52 6.60
C GLU A 170 -4.43 -14.01 6.83
N TRP A 171 -4.13 -13.28 5.75
CA TRP A 171 -3.91 -11.84 5.78
C TRP A 171 -5.22 -11.07 5.76
N TYR A 172 -5.21 -9.88 6.36
CA TYR A 172 -6.38 -9.01 6.39
C TYR A 172 -6.00 -7.54 6.42
N PHE A 173 -6.98 -6.70 6.08
CA PHE A 173 -6.97 -5.30 6.47
C PHE A 173 -8.04 -5.03 7.52
N HIS A 174 -7.75 -4.07 8.39
CA HIS A 174 -8.61 -3.67 9.48
C HIS A 174 -9.73 -2.75 8.99
N MET A 175 -10.87 -2.83 9.65
CA MET A 175 -11.98 -1.91 9.55
C MET A 175 -12.39 -1.48 10.97
N PRO A 176 -12.78 -0.22 11.18
CA PRO A 176 -12.99 0.33 12.51
C PRO A 176 -14.19 -0.26 13.25
N TYR A 177 -15.21 -0.72 12.52
CA TYR A 177 -16.44 -1.24 13.11
C TYR A 177 -16.71 -2.70 12.73
N HIS A 178 -17.40 -3.38 13.64
CA HIS A 178 -17.83 -4.75 13.46
C HIS A 178 -18.94 -4.82 12.42
N SER A 179 -18.86 -5.82 11.54
CA SER A 179 -20.02 -6.19 10.74
C SER A 179 -21.08 -6.88 11.60
N ASP A 180 -22.34 -6.80 11.18
CA ASP A 180 -23.45 -7.53 11.80
C ASP A 180 -23.18 -9.04 11.70
N LYS A 181 -23.24 -9.76 12.84
CA LYS A 181 -22.83 -11.17 12.92
C LYS A 181 -23.69 -12.08 12.05
N GLU A 182 -25.01 -11.87 12.04
CA GLU A 182 -25.94 -12.71 11.29
C GLU A 182 -25.80 -12.46 9.79
N ALA A 183 -25.75 -11.18 9.40
CA ALA A 183 -25.57 -10.81 8.00
C ALA A 183 -24.20 -11.22 7.44
N SER A 184 -23.19 -11.35 8.30
CA SER A 184 -21.81 -11.71 7.90
C SER A 184 -21.54 -13.20 7.84
N ALA A 185 -22.45 -14.05 8.33
CA ALA A 185 -22.22 -15.50 8.44
C ALA A 185 -21.73 -16.12 7.12
N ASN A 186 -22.39 -15.79 6.00
CA ASN A 186 -22.02 -16.28 4.68
C ASN A 186 -20.68 -15.74 4.18
N THR A 187 -20.35 -14.50 4.54
CA THR A 187 -19.10 -13.85 4.11
C THR A 187 -17.87 -14.37 4.89
N LEU A 188 -18.08 -14.93 6.08
CA LEU A 188 -17.01 -15.40 6.98
C LEU A 188 -16.84 -16.91 7.00
N ALA A 189 -17.79 -17.67 6.43
CA ALA A 189 -17.81 -19.13 6.49
C ALA A 189 -16.51 -19.83 6.03
N PHE A 190 -15.71 -19.18 5.19
CA PHE A 190 -14.48 -19.75 4.61
C PHE A 190 -13.19 -19.08 5.09
N VAL A 191 -13.27 -18.26 6.13
CA VAL A 191 -12.12 -17.49 6.63
C VAL A 191 -11.55 -18.15 7.87
N ALA A 192 -10.22 -18.26 7.92
CA ALA A 192 -9.53 -18.69 9.14
C ALA A 192 -9.64 -17.62 10.23
N THR A 193 -10.70 -17.72 11.03
CA THR A 193 -11.04 -16.74 12.08
C THR A 193 -10.72 -17.24 13.49
N GLU A 194 -10.32 -18.51 13.66
CA GLU A 194 -10.14 -19.13 14.97
C GLU A 194 -9.08 -18.44 15.83
N ALA A 195 -8.04 -17.89 15.21
CA ALA A 195 -6.98 -17.15 15.88
C ALA A 195 -7.28 -15.65 16.04
N ALA A 196 -8.36 -15.15 15.44
CA ALA A 196 -8.72 -13.74 15.43
C ALA A 196 -9.53 -13.37 16.69
N LYS A 197 -9.15 -12.28 17.36
CA LYS A 197 -9.93 -11.75 18.50
C LYS A 197 -11.26 -11.14 18.05
N ASN A 198 -11.24 -10.34 16.97
CA ASN A 198 -12.39 -9.60 16.45
C ASN A 198 -12.57 -9.83 14.93
N PRO A 199 -12.90 -11.06 14.48
CA PRO A 199 -12.96 -11.39 13.06
C PRO A 199 -13.94 -10.54 12.24
N LEU A 200 -14.95 -9.95 12.89
CA LEU A 200 -15.96 -9.09 12.25
C LEU A 200 -15.46 -7.69 11.89
N CYS A 201 -14.25 -7.31 12.32
CA CYS A 201 -13.58 -6.05 11.96
C CYS A 201 -12.56 -6.19 10.84
N TYR A 202 -12.39 -7.39 10.29
CA TYR A 202 -11.34 -7.65 9.31
C TYR A 202 -11.95 -8.03 7.98
N VAL A 203 -11.41 -7.46 6.91
CA VAL A 203 -11.61 -8.00 5.57
C VAL A 203 -10.39 -8.82 5.21
N TYR A 204 -10.61 -10.12 5.09
CA TYR A 204 -9.57 -11.09 4.85
C TYR A 204 -9.25 -11.26 3.37
N ALA A 205 -8.03 -11.70 3.07
CA ALA A 205 -7.60 -11.95 1.70
C ALA A 205 -8.46 -13.02 1.01
N THR A 206 -8.94 -14.03 1.74
CA THR A 206 -9.93 -15.00 1.26
C THR A 206 -11.24 -14.32 0.84
N GLN A 207 -11.72 -13.35 1.61
CA GLN A 207 -12.94 -12.61 1.27
C GLN A 207 -12.74 -11.77 0.01
N LEU A 208 -11.59 -11.08 -0.13
CA LEU A 208 -11.26 -10.36 -1.36
C LEU A 208 -11.24 -11.27 -2.58
N ARG A 209 -10.64 -12.47 -2.47
CA ARG A 209 -10.65 -13.47 -3.56
C ARG A 209 -12.07 -13.91 -3.92
N ASN A 210 -12.93 -14.14 -2.93
CA ASN A 210 -14.33 -14.50 -3.16
C ASN A 210 -15.12 -13.37 -3.82
N MET A 211 -14.82 -12.12 -3.46
CA MET A 211 -15.37 -10.96 -4.15
C MET A 211 -14.95 -10.97 -5.63
N PHE A 212 -13.66 -11.14 -5.93
CA PHE A 212 -13.16 -11.20 -7.30
C PHE A 212 -13.78 -12.34 -8.10
N ALA A 213 -13.79 -13.56 -7.56
CA ALA A 213 -14.43 -14.71 -8.21
C ALA A 213 -15.91 -14.43 -8.53
N SER A 214 -16.63 -13.78 -7.62
CA SER A 214 -18.04 -13.38 -7.84
C SER A 214 -18.18 -12.29 -8.91
N LEU A 215 -17.26 -11.32 -8.95
CA LEU A 215 -17.25 -10.27 -9.97
C LEU A 215 -17.01 -10.84 -11.36
N PHE A 216 -16.04 -11.74 -11.51
CA PHE A 216 -15.67 -12.33 -12.81
C PHE A 216 -16.62 -13.43 -13.25
N LYS A 217 -17.28 -14.13 -12.33
CA LYS A 217 -18.41 -15.01 -12.69
C LYS A 217 -19.56 -14.24 -13.33
N ASN A 218 -19.84 -13.02 -12.84
CA ASN A 218 -20.93 -12.20 -13.35
C ASN A 218 -20.55 -11.40 -14.61
N ASP A 219 -19.33 -10.87 -14.66
CA ASP A 219 -18.81 -10.09 -15.77
C ASP A 219 -17.33 -10.45 -16.03
N PRO A 220 -17.05 -11.51 -16.81
CA PRO A 220 -15.70 -12.06 -16.97
C PRO A 220 -14.71 -11.11 -17.65
N GLU A 221 -15.21 -10.15 -18.43
CA GLU A 221 -14.36 -9.25 -19.23
C GLU A 221 -14.08 -7.93 -18.52
N ARG A 222 -14.78 -7.63 -17.42
CA ARG A 222 -14.67 -6.35 -16.72
C ARG A 222 -13.33 -6.24 -15.98
N PRO A 223 -12.44 -5.31 -16.36
CA PRO A 223 -11.20 -5.11 -15.64
C PRO A 223 -11.43 -4.64 -14.20
N VAL A 224 -10.67 -5.21 -13.28
CA VAL A 224 -10.63 -4.80 -11.87
C VAL A 224 -9.21 -4.39 -11.52
N VAL A 225 -9.04 -3.15 -11.05
CA VAL A 225 -7.80 -2.65 -10.45
C VAL A 225 -7.99 -2.62 -8.94
N CYS A 226 -7.26 -3.44 -8.21
CA CYS A 226 -7.29 -3.46 -6.76
C CYS A 226 -5.94 -3.02 -6.19
N LEU A 227 -5.98 -1.97 -5.39
CA LEU A 227 -4.84 -1.43 -4.67
C LEU A 227 -5.01 -1.84 -3.19
N LEU A 228 -4.01 -2.53 -2.60
CA LEU A 228 -3.91 -2.92 -1.18
C LEU A 228 -2.81 -2.14 -0.40
N ASN A 229 -3.17 -1.25 0.53
CA ASN A 229 -2.21 -0.42 1.26
C ASN A 229 -2.47 -0.54 2.75
N TYR A 230 -1.83 -1.57 3.27
CA TYR A 230 -1.80 -1.94 4.66
C TYR A 230 -0.59 -2.84 4.89
N CYS A 231 -0.14 -2.96 6.13
CA CYS A 231 0.98 -3.82 6.48
C CYS A 231 0.70 -5.26 6.05
N ARG A 232 1.72 -5.93 5.51
CA ARG A 232 1.66 -7.32 5.01
C ARG A 232 0.67 -7.54 3.86
N SER A 233 0.27 -6.49 3.14
CA SER A 233 -0.69 -6.57 2.02
C SER A 233 -0.25 -7.49 0.88
N GLY A 234 1.04 -7.76 0.72
CA GLY A 234 1.58 -8.71 -0.25
C GLY A 234 1.21 -10.18 0.01
N GLY A 235 0.76 -10.54 1.21
CA GLY A 235 0.44 -11.93 1.55
C GLY A 235 -0.71 -12.53 0.73
N GLY A 236 -1.75 -11.73 0.47
CA GLY A 236 -2.84 -12.13 -0.43
C GLY A 236 -2.38 -12.34 -1.87
N ILE A 237 -1.41 -11.55 -2.32
CA ILE A 237 -0.76 -11.70 -3.64
C ILE A 237 0.08 -12.97 -3.69
N GLU A 238 0.89 -13.23 -2.67
CA GLU A 238 1.77 -14.40 -2.61
C GLU A 238 0.98 -15.71 -2.73
N PHE A 239 -0.18 -15.80 -2.08
CA PHE A 239 -1.09 -16.94 -2.24
C PHE A 239 -1.49 -17.14 -3.72
N LEU A 240 -1.87 -16.05 -4.40
CA LEU A 240 -2.29 -16.08 -5.81
C LEU A 240 -1.13 -16.22 -6.81
N ARG A 241 0.13 -16.21 -6.37
CA ARG A 241 1.28 -16.60 -7.22
C ARG A 241 1.43 -18.11 -7.33
N ARG A 242 0.85 -18.87 -6.40
CA ARG A 242 0.99 -20.33 -6.36
C ARG A 242 0.26 -20.97 -7.55
N PRO A 243 0.91 -21.81 -8.37
CA PRO A 243 0.29 -22.41 -9.56
C PRO A 243 -1.02 -23.15 -9.24
N TYR A 244 -1.07 -23.89 -8.13
CA TYR A 244 -2.27 -24.62 -7.71
C TYR A 244 -3.43 -23.68 -7.34
N ALA A 245 -3.16 -22.59 -6.63
CA ALA A 245 -4.19 -21.61 -6.26
C ALA A 245 -4.73 -20.90 -7.51
N ARG A 246 -3.85 -20.52 -8.44
CA ARG A 246 -4.24 -19.91 -9.72
C ARG A 246 -5.14 -20.84 -10.53
N LYS A 247 -4.75 -22.11 -10.66
CA LYS A 247 -5.54 -23.13 -11.36
C LYS A 247 -6.90 -23.36 -10.70
N MET A 248 -6.95 -23.49 -9.38
CA MET A 248 -8.19 -23.75 -8.65
C MET A 248 -9.20 -22.60 -8.72
N LEU A 249 -8.71 -21.36 -8.73
CA LEU A 249 -9.54 -20.16 -8.81
C LEU A 249 -9.80 -19.70 -10.25
N ASP A 250 -9.16 -20.34 -11.23
CA ASP A 250 -9.04 -19.82 -12.60
C ASP A 250 -8.53 -18.37 -12.63
N ALA A 251 -7.60 -18.03 -11.73
CA ALA A 251 -7.12 -16.65 -11.58
C ALA A 251 -6.38 -16.14 -12.83
N ASP A 252 -5.89 -17.06 -13.68
CA ASP A 252 -5.25 -16.76 -14.96
C ASP A 252 -6.23 -16.17 -16.01
N SER A 253 -7.54 -16.38 -15.85
CA SER A 253 -8.56 -15.80 -16.74
C SER A 253 -9.05 -14.43 -16.29
N TRP A 254 -8.78 -14.06 -15.04
CA TRP A 254 -9.32 -12.83 -14.44
C TRP A 254 -8.64 -11.60 -15.05
N PRO A 255 -9.38 -10.59 -15.57
CA PRO A 255 -8.85 -9.28 -15.90
C PRO A 255 -8.59 -8.45 -14.62
N LEU A 256 -7.90 -9.06 -13.66
CA LEU A 256 -7.56 -8.51 -12.35
C LEU A 256 -6.14 -7.95 -12.39
N TYR A 257 -6.01 -6.72 -11.93
CA TYR A 257 -4.76 -6.13 -11.54
C TYR A 257 -4.73 -5.91 -10.04
N LEU A 258 -3.78 -6.53 -9.33
CA LEU A 258 -3.66 -6.43 -7.88
C LEU A 258 -2.30 -5.82 -7.52
N MET A 259 -2.29 -4.74 -6.74
CA MET A 259 -1.08 -4.08 -6.26
C MET A 259 -1.06 -4.09 -4.73
N SER A 260 0.08 -4.37 -4.12
CA SER A 260 0.31 -4.19 -2.69
C SER A 260 1.36 -3.12 -2.42
N SER A 261 1.25 -2.43 -1.29
CA SER A 261 2.26 -1.47 -0.85
C SER A 261 3.52 -2.14 -0.28
N CYS A 262 3.42 -3.40 0.16
CA CYS A 262 4.53 -4.16 0.71
C CYS A 262 4.39 -5.67 0.45
N GLN A 263 5.43 -6.43 0.82
CA GLN A 263 5.48 -7.88 0.79
C GLN A 263 4.74 -8.51 1.97
N ALA A 264 4.54 -9.83 1.94
CA ALA A 264 3.76 -10.58 2.93
C ALA A 264 4.31 -10.51 4.37
N ASN A 265 5.61 -10.31 4.54
CA ASN A 265 6.32 -10.30 5.82
C ASN A 265 6.84 -8.90 6.20
N HIS A 266 6.45 -7.87 5.45
CA HIS A 266 6.90 -6.49 5.66
C HIS A 266 5.73 -5.61 6.06
N ASP A 267 6.03 -4.65 6.92
CA ASP A 267 5.08 -3.59 7.25
C ASP A 267 5.13 -2.56 6.12
N ALA A 268 3.97 -2.01 5.77
CA ALA A 268 3.90 -1.00 4.73
C ALA A 268 4.54 0.28 5.27
N LEU A 269 5.28 0.99 4.43
CA LEU A 269 5.65 2.37 4.77
C LEU A 269 4.38 3.21 4.80
N VAL A 270 4.43 4.30 5.56
CA VAL A 270 3.38 5.32 5.63
C VAL A 270 2.93 5.67 4.20
N GLY A 271 1.63 5.89 4.01
CA GLY A 271 0.97 5.89 2.71
C GLY A 271 1.66 6.76 1.63
N GLY A 272 1.41 6.45 0.36
CA GLY A 272 1.96 7.27 -0.72
C GLY A 272 2.05 6.58 -2.08
N LEU A 273 2.11 5.24 -2.12
CA LEU A 273 2.14 4.50 -3.39
C LEU A 273 0.93 4.84 -4.26
N TRP A 274 -0.21 5.03 -3.61
CA TRP A 274 -1.46 5.29 -4.30
C TRP A 274 -1.69 6.75 -4.54
N ASP A 275 -1.15 7.60 -3.68
CA ASP A 275 -1.08 9.02 -3.97
C ASP A 275 -0.34 9.22 -5.30
N ALA A 276 0.80 8.55 -5.47
CA ALA A 276 1.54 8.46 -6.73
C ALA A 276 0.70 7.85 -7.86
N PHE A 277 0.00 6.73 -7.61
CA PHE A 277 -0.88 6.12 -8.61
C PHE A 277 -1.99 7.06 -9.10
N PHE A 278 -2.76 7.69 -8.19
CA PHE A 278 -3.84 8.61 -8.52
C PHE A 278 -3.31 9.93 -9.09
N ASN A 279 -2.10 10.36 -8.72
CA ASN A 279 -1.41 11.48 -9.38
C ASN A 279 -1.16 11.16 -10.86
N SER A 280 -0.58 10.01 -11.16
CA SER A 280 -0.30 9.60 -12.53
C SER A 280 -1.58 9.33 -13.33
N LEU A 281 -2.58 8.70 -12.71
CA LEU A 281 -3.87 8.44 -13.35
C LEU A 281 -4.61 9.74 -13.68
N SER A 282 -4.69 10.68 -12.72
CA SER A 282 -5.43 11.94 -12.91
C SER A 282 -4.81 12.84 -13.98
N LYS A 283 -3.50 12.76 -14.22
CA LYS A 283 -2.82 13.44 -15.33
C LYS A 283 -3.19 12.84 -16.70
N ARG A 284 -3.46 11.54 -16.76
CA ARG A 284 -3.73 10.80 -18.01
C ARG A 284 -5.21 10.81 -18.41
N ILE A 285 -6.13 10.79 -17.44
CA ILE A 285 -7.58 10.79 -17.70
C ILE A 285 -8.01 11.91 -18.68
N PRO A 286 -7.59 13.20 -18.53
CA PRO A 286 -7.95 14.24 -19.47
C PRO A 286 -7.56 13.93 -20.93
N ASN A 287 -6.41 13.30 -21.16
CA ASN A 287 -5.94 12.92 -22.49
C ASN A 287 -6.74 11.74 -23.04
N LEU A 288 -7.16 10.79 -22.18
CA LEU A 288 -8.05 9.70 -22.54
C LEU A 288 -9.43 10.22 -22.99
N LYS A 289 -9.92 11.34 -22.43
CA LYS A 289 -11.20 11.96 -22.83
C LYS A 289 -11.17 12.51 -24.25
N LYS A 290 -10.06 13.15 -24.62
CA LYS A 290 -9.92 13.84 -25.90
C LYS A 290 -9.66 12.88 -27.08
N GLY A 291 -9.41 11.60 -26.79
CA GLY A 291 -8.88 10.67 -27.79
C GLY A 291 -7.41 10.93 -28.13
N ASP A 292 -6.78 11.90 -27.46
CA ASP A 292 -5.37 12.30 -27.64
C ASP A 292 -4.40 11.36 -26.94
N SER A 293 -4.90 10.35 -26.21
CA SER A 293 -4.04 9.35 -25.61
C SER A 293 -3.21 8.69 -26.71
N LYS A 294 -1.88 8.75 -26.57
CA LYS A 294 -0.97 7.99 -27.42
C LYS A 294 -1.51 6.57 -27.47
N LYS A 295 -1.88 6.08 -28.67
CA LYS A 295 -2.29 4.69 -28.86
C LYS A 295 -1.23 3.81 -28.20
N GLY A 296 -1.58 3.12 -27.11
CA GLY A 296 -0.68 2.23 -26.39
C GLY A 296 -0.33 2.58 -24.95
N GLU A 297 -0.97 3.56 -24.28
CA GLU A 297 -0.78 3.70 -22.83
C GLU A 297 -1.42 2.52 -22.07
N LYS A 298 -0.56 1.80 -21.34
CA LYS A 298 -0.90 0.56 -20.64
C LYS A 298 -1.00 0.75 -19.14
N LEU A 299 -1.82 -0.10 -18.50
CA LEU A 299 -1.89 -0.16 -17.03
C LEU A 299 -0.54 -0.50 -16.39
N GLY A 300 0.27 -1.33 -17.05
CA GLY A 300 1.66 -1.59 -16.64
C GLY A 300 2.49 -0.31 -16.54
N ASP A 301 2.39 0.60 -17.52
CA ASP A 301 3.17 1.85 -17.53
C ASP A 301 2.77 2.75 -16.35
N LEU A 302 1.48 2.84 -16.07
CA LEU A 302 0.95 3.59 -14.93
C LEU A 302 1.51 3.05 -13.60
N TYR A 303 1.61 1.73 -13.47
CA TYR A 303 2.21 1.11 -12.29
C TYR A 303 3.69 1.42 -12.13
N PHE A 304 4.48 1.21 -13.18
CA PHE A 304 5.92 1.43 -13.10
C PHE A 304 6.24 2.90 -12.81
N GLU A 305 5.48 3.82 -13.39
CA GLU A 305 5.55 5.25 -13.05
C GLU A 305 5.20 5.51 -11.59
N ALA A 306 4.07 4.99 -11.10
CA ALA A 306 3.64 5.17 -9.71
C ALA A 306 4.63 4.57 -8.71
N LYS A 307 5.20 3.40 -9.02
CA LYS A 307 6.22 2.73 -8.20
C LYS A 307 7.52 3.53 -8.14
N ARG A 308 7.97 4.05 -9.29
CA ARG A 308 9.14 4.94 -9.35
C ARG A 308 8.92 6.17 -8.49
N ASP A 309 7.82 6.87 -8.68
CA ASP A 309 7.50 8.12 -7.96
C ASP A 309 7.36 7.86 -6.46
N TYR A 310 6.80 6.71 -6.08
CA TYR A 310 6.75 6.24 -4.70
C TYR A 310 8.15 6.06 -4.10
N HIS A 311 9.06 5.39 -4.81
CA HIS A 311 10.43 5.21 -4.32
C HIS A 311 11.20 6.52 -4.22
N ILE A 312 11.04 7.43 -5.18
CA ILE A 312 11.66 8.76 -5.14
C ILE A 312 11.17 9.55 -3.93
N THR A 313 9.86 9.55 -3.68
CA THR A 313 9.24 10.28 -2.55
C THR A 313 9.66 9.70 -1.21
N ASN A 314 9.77 8.37 -1.12
CA ASN A 314 10.05 7.65 0.13
C ASN A 314 11.51 7.20 0.26
N LYS A 315 12.44 7.78 -0.51
CA LYS A 315 13.85 7.37 -0.50
C LYS A 315 14.56 7.62 0.84
N TYR A 316 14.00 8.46 1.69
CA TYR A 316 14.52 8.69 3.04
C TYR A 316 14.47 7.42 3.90
N GLU A 317 13.44 6.58 3.76
CA GLU A 317 13.33 5.29 4.46
C GLU A 317 14.49 4.37 4.11
N LEU A 318 14.74 4.18 2.80
CA LEU A 318 15.85 3.34 2.36
C LEU A 318 17.20 3.93 2.79
N LYS A 319 17.36 5.25 2.69
CA LYS A 319 18.56 5.96 3.16
C LYS A 319 18.80 5.71 4.66
N ASP A 320 17.77 5.84 5.50
CA ASP A 320 17.92 5.71 6.94
C ASP A 320 18.15 4.24 7.34
N LEU A 321 17.55 3.27 6.64
CA LEU A 321 17.90 1.84 6.77
C LEU A 321 19.36 1.57 6.34
N VAL A 322 19.89 2.23 5.32
CA VAL A 322 21.31 2.09 4.96
C VAL A 322 22.20 2.59 6.10
N LYS A 323 21.83 3.72 6.72
CA LYS A 323 22.58 4.31 7.85
C LYS A 323 22.60 3.44 9.10
N THR A 324 21.64 2.53 9.27
CA THR A 324 21.69 1.54 10.37
C THR A 324 22.66 0.38 10.10
N LEU A 325 23.07 0.19 8.84
CA LEU A 325 23.94 -0.90 8.41
C LEU A 325 25.37 -0.45 8.06
N ALA A 326 25.51 0.78 7.56
CA ALA A 326 26.79 1.35 7.14
C ALA A 326 26.85 2.84 7.46
N PHE A 327 27.88 3.25 8.19
CA PHE A 327 28.12 4.63 8.58
C PHE A 327 29.59 5.02 8.42
N PRO A 328 29.90 6.25 7.94
CA PRO A 328 31.28 6.67 7.68
C PRO A 328 32.11 6.78 8.97
N SER A 329 33.36 6.33 8.90
CA SER A 329 34.31 6.20 10.02
C SER A 329 34.74 7.51 10.67
N ALA A 330 34.60 8.65 9.98
CA ALA A 330 35.13 9.94 10.43
C ALA A 330 34.31 10.63 11.54
N TYR A 331 33.40 9.90 12.20
CA TYR A 331 32.57 10.44 13.29
C TYR A 331 33.36 10.74 14.57
N SER A 332 34.59 10.22 14.71
CA SER A 332 35.49 10.52 15.85
C SER A 332 36.38 11.75 15.64
N THR A 333 36.24 12.45 14.50
CA THR A 333 37.07 13.61 14.15
C THR A 333 36.33 14.94 14.38
N HIS A 334 37.05 16.05 14.40
CA HIS A 334 36.48 17.40 14.48
C HIS A 334 35.52 17.73 13.30
N ASN A 335 35.46 16.87 12.28
CA ASN A 335 34.63 17.02 11.07
C ASN A 335 33.40 16.09 11.03
N ALA A 336 33.08 15.37 12.12
CA ALA A 336 32.01 14.37 12.17
C ALA A 336 30.68 14.82 11.57
N ASN A 337 30.19 16.02 11.96
CA ASN A 337 28.94 16.59 11.47
C ASN A 337 28.97 16.85 9.97
N LYS A 338 30.08 17.37 9.46
CA LYS A 338 30.24 17.66 8.02
C LYS A 338 30.22 16.36 7.20
N VAL A 339 30.90 15.33 7.67
CA VAL A 339 30.92 14.01 7.02
C VAL A 339 29.53 13.39 6.99
N ALA A 340 28.80 13.45 8.11
CA ALA A 340 27.44 12.91 8.21
C ALA A 340 26.47 13.62 7.24
N VAL A 341 26.51 14.96 7.16
CA VAL A 341 25.66 15.74 6.24
C VAL A 341 25.98 15.42 4.77
N ILE A 342 27.26 15.31 4.42
CA ILE A 342 27.68 14.97 3.05
C ILE A 342 27.24 13.55 2.70
N PHE A 343 27.42 12.59 3.62
CA PHE A 343 26.98 11.21 3.43
C PHE A 343 25.46 11.10 3.26
N ASP A 344 24.69 11.81 4.08
CA ASP A 344 23.24 11.85 3.97
C ASP A 344 22.81 12.39 2.58
N THR A 345 23.47 13.45 2.11
CA THR A 345 23.24 14.04 0.79
C THR A 345 23.59 13.07 -0.35
N ASP A 346 24.72 12.38 -0.25
CA ASP A 346 25.19 11.44 -1.28
C ASP A 346 24.30 10.20 -1.38
N LEU A 347 23.85 9.65 -0.23
CA LEU A 347 22.86 8.58 -0.22
C LEU A 347 21.52 9.06 -0.78
N HIS A 348 21.04 10.24 -0.37
CA HIS A 348 19.77 10.80 -0.85
C HIS A 348 19.74 10.98 -2.39
N ARG A 349 20.92 11.16 -3.01
CA ARG A 349 21.07 11.28 -4.46
C ARG A 349 21.21 9.95 -5.19
N SER A 350 21.52 8.84 -4.52
CA SER A 350 21.87 7.56 -5.15
C SER A 350 20.87 6.43 -4.88
N VAL A 351 20.22 6.39 -3.71
CA VAL A 351 19.38 5.24 -3.29
C VAL A 351 18.05 5.11 -4.04
N ALA A 352 17.68 6.09 -4.88
CA ALA A 352 16.50 6.05 -5.76
C ALA A 352 16.76 6.71 -7.12
N ALA A 353 18.00 6.60 -7.63
CA ALA A 353 18.47 7.35 -8.79
C ALA A 353 18.36 6.60 -10.12
N ALA A 354 18.07 5.30 -10.10
CA ALA A 354 17.81 4.54 -11.31
C ALA A 354 16.49 4.98 -11.96
N ALA A 355 16.30 4.66 -13.24
CA ALA A 355 15.12 5.09 -14.01
C ALA A 355 13.78 4.57 -13.43
N ASP A 356 13.81 3.42 -12.74
CA ASP A 356 12.67 2.81 -12.06
C ASP A 356 12.53 3.24 -10.57
N GLY A 357 13.37 4.17 -10.13
CA GLY A 357 13.42 4.65 -8.73
C GLY A 357 14.15 3.69 -7.79
N SER A 358 14.79 2.63 -8.30
CA SER A 358 15.65 1.76 -7.50
C SER A 358 17.04 2.39 -7.23
N PRO A 359 17.86 1.80 -6.35
CA PRO A 359 19.22 2.27 -6.13
C PRO A 359 20.09 2.18 -7.38
N ASP A 360 20.89 3.23 -7.61
CA ASP A 360 21.95 3.22 -8.62
C ASP A 360 23.24 2.67 -7.98
N TYR A 361 23.43 1.35 -8.08
CA TYR A 361 24.53 0.66 -7.41
C TYR A 361 25.91 1.09 -7.90
N ASP A 362 26.03 1.54 -9.15
CA ASP A 362 27.29 2.04 -9.69
C ASP A 362 27.62 3.41 -9.09
N LYS A 363 26.63 4.31 -8.95
CA LYS A 363 26.82 5.55 -8.18
C LYS A 363 27.14 5.30 -6.72
N VAL A 364 26.49 4.32 -6.07
CA VAL A 364 26.79 3.95 -4.68
C VAL A 364 28.24 3.45 -4.55
N ARG A 365 28.70 2.62 -5.49
CA ARG A 365 30.11 2.16 -5.54
C ARG A 365 31.07 3.34 -5.72
N GLN A 366 30.76 4.26 -6.64
CA GLN A 366 31.57 5.47 -6.86
C GLN A 366 31.66 6.34 -5.60
N ILE A 367 30.55 6.51 -4.86
CA ILE A 367 30.54 7.22 -3.57
C ILE A 367 31.51 6.54 -2.60
N GLN A 368 31.45 5.22 -2.46
CA GLN A 368 32.37 4.49 -1.59
C GLN A 368 33.84 4.69 -1.98
N GLU A 369 34.15 4.63 -3.28
CA GLU A 369 35.50 4.86 -3.79
C GLU A 369 35.98 6.29 -3.55
N ASP A 370 35.12 7.29 -3.71
CA ASP A 370 35.46 8.70 -3.48
C ASP A 370 35.77 8.99 -2.00
N TYR A 371 35.10 8.28 -1.09
CA TYR A 371 35.36 8.30 0.35
C TYR A 371 36.70 7.64 0.69
N ARG A 372 37.00 6.47 0.10
CA ARG A 372 38.26 5.75 0.31
C ARG A 372 39.47 6.48 -0.27
N ASN A 373 39.31 7.09 -1.44
CA ASN A 373 40.39 7.72 -2.21
C ASN A 373 40.62 9.20 -1.83
N ARG A 374 40.06 9.68 -0.71
CA ARG A 374 40.25 11.06 -0.20
C ARG A 374 39.77 12.15 -1.18
N LYS A 375 38.95 11.79 -2.16
CA LYS A 375 38.38 12.73 -3.14
C LYS A 375 37.27 13.56 -2.49
N ARG A 376 36.47 12.93 -1.63
CA ARG A 376 35.35 13.61 -0.95
C ARG A 376 35.79 14.48 0.23
N PHE A 377 36.80 14.02 0.97
CA PHE A 377 37.37 14.71 2.13
C PHE A 377 38.87 14.85 1.91
N ARG A 378 39.31 16.08 1.55
CA ARG A 378 40.70 16.38 1.18
C ARG A 378 41.68 15.82 2.23
N GLY A 379 42.35 14.72 1.88
CA GLY A 379 43.40 14.12 2.72
C GLY A 379 42.94 13.04 3.70
N GLU A 380 41.64 12.88 3.95
CA GLU A 380 41.12 11.90 4.91
C GLU A 380 40.52 10.68 4.21
N LYS A 381 41.03 9.49 4.52
CA LYS A 381 40.44 8.22 4.07
C LYS A 381 39.25 7.91 4.96
N VAL A 382 38.06 7.81 4.37
CA VAL A 382 36.84 7.40 5.08
C VAL A 382 36.44 6.01 4.62
N VAL A 383 36.20 5.13 5.58
CA VAL A 383 35.66 3.78 5.37
C VAL A 383 34.29 3.68 6.03
N PHE A 384 33.55 2.60 5.78
CA PHE A 384 32.22 2.41 6.37
C PHE A 384 32.25 1.30 7.40
N TRP A 385 31.67 1.55 8.56
CA TRP A 385 31.52 0.58 9.64
C TRP A 385 30.06 0.33 9.94
N HIS A 386 29.78 -0.80 10.58
CA HIS A 386 28.47 -1.02 11.18
C HIS A 386 28.31 -0.11 12.41
N PRO A 387 27.20 0.62 12.60
CA PRO A 387 27.01 1.53 13.74
C PRO A 387 27.10 0.88 15.13
N GLN A 388 26.97 -0.45 15.21
CA GLN A 388 27.09 -1.22 16.45
C GLN A 388 28.45 -1.94 16.59
N ASP A 389 29.32 -1.86 15.58
CA ASP A 389 30.63 -2.52 15.56
C ASP A 389 31.67 -1.55 14.98
N TRP A 390 31.91 -0.47 15.72
CA TRP A 390 32.92 0.53 15.36
C TRP A 390 34.30 -0.11 15.45
N ASN A 391 35.06 -0.07 14.35
CA ASN A 391 36.34 -0.78 14.15
C ASN A 391 36.21 -2.28 13.83
N GLY A 392 35.01 -2.77 13.53
CA GLY A 392 34.78 -4.12 13.02
C GLY A 392 35.33 -4.35 11.61
N LYS A 393 34.69 -5.24 10.84
CA LYS A 393 35.01 -5.39 9.41
C LYS A 393 34.42 -4.22 8.63
N GLU A 394 35.17 -3.69 7.65
CA GLU A 394 34.64 -2.65 6.77
C GLU A 394 33.41 -3.17 6.03
N ILE A 395 32.34 -2.39 6.07
CA ILE A 395 31.08 -2.69 5.39
C ILE A 395 31.16 -2.17 3.96
N ASP A 396 30.84 -3.02 2.99
CA ASP A 396 30.62 -2.57 1.62
C ASP A 396 29.27 -1.86 1.52
N LEU A 397 29.29 -0.61 1.07
CA LEU A 397 28.12 0.27 0.98
C LEU A 397 27.09 -0.26 -0.03
N VAL A 398 27.52 -0.92 -1.12
CA VAL A 398 26.59 -1.54 -2.07
C VAL A 398 25.88 -2.70 -1.40
N ASP A 399 26.59 -3.53 -0.64
CA ASP A 399 25.99 -4.62 0.11
C ASP A 399 25.09 -4.13 1.24
N ALA A 400 25.43 -3.02 1.91
CA ALA A 400 24.55 -2.35 2.87
C ALA A 400 23.26 -1.85 2.22
N VAL A 401 23.32 -1.25 1.03
CA VAL A 401 22.12 -0.84 0.26
C VAL A 401 21.28 -2.05 -0.13
N LYS A 402 21.88 -3.14 -0.60
CA LYS A 402 21.15 -4.39 -0.91
C LYS A 402 20.50 -4.98 0.32
N ALA A 403 21.18 -4.97 1.46
CA ALA A 403 20.65 -5.46 2.73
C ALA A 403 19.50 -4.58 3.23
N ALA A 404 19.67 -3.26 3.25
CA ALA A 404 18.61 -2.29 3.57
C ALA A 404 17.38 -2.49 2.66
N ARG A 405 17.61 -2.76 1.37
CA ARG A 405 16.52 -2.99 0.42
C ARG A 405 15.68 -4.21 0.76
N LYS A 406 16.29 -5.29 1.27
CA LYS A 406 15.58 -6.49 1.75
C LYS A 406 14.73 -6.22 3.00
N LEU A 407 15.08 -5.20 3.77
CA LEU A 407 14.36 -4.77 4.97
C LEU A 407 13.26 -3.75 4.65
N SER A 408 13.41 -2.99 3.57
CA SER A 408 12.43 -2.01 3.12
C SER A 408 11.19 -2.68 2.54
N ALA A 409 10.03 -2.06 2.74
CA ALA A 409 8.82 -2.42 2.00
C ALA A 409 9.03 -2.17 0.50
N ILE A 410 8.63 -3.14 -0.31
CA ILE A 410 8.67 -3.06 -1.76
C ILE A 410 7.25 -3.29 -2.28
N PRO A 411 6.70 -2.33 -3.04
CA PRO A 411 5.45 -2.52 -3.73
C PRO A 411 5.52 -3.73 -4.66
N GLU A 412 4.52 -4.59 -4.54
CA GLU A 412 4.36 -5.74 -5.41
C GLU A 412 3.13 -5.59 -6.29
N ALA A 413 3.14 -6.31 -7.41
CA ALA A 413 2.00 -6.41 -8.28
C ALA A 413 1.79 -7.87 -8.69
N LEU A 414 0.54 -8.18 -8.99
CA LEU A 414 0.11 -9.42 -9.57
C LEU A 414 -0.92 -9.15 -10.65
N TRP A 415 -0.80 -9.92 -11.71
CA TRP A 415 -1.72 -9.94 -12.83
C TRP A 415 -2.53 -11.22 -12.76
N GLY A 416 -3.85 -11.09 -12.85
CA GLY A 416 -4.77 -12.21 -13.04
C GLY A 416 -4.41 -12.91 -14.33
N SER A 417 -4.63 -12.28 -15.48
CA SER A 417 -4.16 -12.79 -16.78
C SER A 417 -2.84 -12.15 -17.23
N LYS A 418 -2.13 -12.84 -18.14
CA LYS A 418 -0.91 -12.31 -18.78
C LYS A 418 -1.18 -11.07 -19.65
N HIS A 419 -2.44 -10.80 -20.00
CA HIS A 419 -2.84 -9.66 -20.83
C HIS A 419 -3.23 -8.42 -20.02
N VAL A 420 -3.35 -8.53 -18.70
CA VAL A 420 -3.71 -7.38 -17.84
C VAL A 420 -2.72 -6.22 -17.92
N PRO A 421 -1.38 -6.42 -17.98
CA PRO A 421 -0.45 -5.33 -18.19
C PRO A 421 -0.74 -4.51 -19.45
N GLU A 422 -1.28 -5.17 -20.48
CA GLU A 422 -1.58 -4.62 -21.81
C GLU A 422 -2.94 -3.93 -21.88
N LEU A 423 -3.72 -3.93 -20.78
CA LEU A 423 -5.01 -3.26 -20.75
C LEU A 423 -4.81 -1.77 -21.00
N SER A 424 -5.52 -1.29 -22.03
CA SER A 424 -5.59 0.13 -22.35
C SER A 424 -6.19 0.89 -21.17
N LEU A 425 -5.53 1.97 -20.76
CA LEU A 425 -6.07 2.89 -19.76
C LEU A 425 -7.41 3.49 -20.18
N GLN A 426 -7.75 3.47 -21.48
CA GLN A 426 -9.03 3.96 -21.99
C GLN A 426 -10.23 3.16 -21.43
N GLY A 427 -10.04 1.87 -21.12
CA GLY A 427 -11.01 1.04 -20.43
C GLY A 427 -11.27 1.49 -18.98
N LEU A 428 -10.32 2.20 -18.36
CA LEU A 428 -10.45 2.77 -17.02
C LEU A 428 -11.22 4.10 -16.99
N TYR A 429 -11.62 4.62 -18.14
CA TYR A 429 -12.36 5.88 -18.23
C TYR A 429 -13.73 5.75 -18.90
N HIS A 430 -13.79 5.09 -20.07
CA HIS A 430 -14.87 5.13 -21.06
C HIS A 430 -16.20 5.76 -20.60
N GLU A 431 -16.40 7.03 -20.97
CA GLU A 431 -17.75 7.60 -21.08
C GLU A 431 -18.41 6.99 -22.31
N SER A 432 -19.65 6.53 -22.17
CA SER A 432 -20.47 6.24 -23.33
C SER A 432 -20.58 7.55 -24.11
N SER A 433 -19.87 7.66 -25.23
CA SER A 433 -20.10 8.71 -26.22
C SER A 433 -21.60 8.73 -26.48
N LYS A 434 -22.22 9.89 -26.27
CA LYS A 434 -23.66 10.10 -26.35
C LYS A 434 -24.22 9.36 -27.57
N GLN A 435 -25.18 8.46 -27.32
CA GLN A 435 -26.31 8.33 -28.24
C GLN A 435 -26.94 9.74 -28.26
N GLN A 436 -26.63 10.49 -29.32
CA GLN A 436 -27.40 11.68 -29.69
C GLN A 436 -28.71 11.24 -30.31
#